data_AF-A0A565A5D2-F1
#
_entry.id   AF-A0A565A5D2-F1
#
_cell.length_a   1.000
_cell.length_b   1.000
_cell.length_c   1.000
_cell.angle_alpha   90.00
_cell.angle_beta   90.00
_cell.angle_gamma   90.00
#
_symmetry.space_group_name_H-M   'P 1'
#
loop_
_entity.id
_entity.type
_entity.pdbx_description
1 polymer ?
#
loop_
_entity_poly.entity_id
_entity_poly.type
_entity_poly.pdbx_seq_one_letter_code
_entity_poly.pdbx_strand_id
1 'polypeptide(L)'
;MGHRRKKGDRIMFHHLPAYKFDQKLKEDVSNNIYNTHYKGIYDLQNQYEWITDILNKLSRNIRLVQESYVEGDDFNKKRCYDLNFWLYDQVYKNLQSSKQNSEHMGNII
;
A
#
# COMPACT_ATOMS: atom_id res chain seq x y z
N MET A 1 -16.37 -0.61 -54.03
CA MET A 1 -15.11 0.10 -53.74
C MET A 1 -14.98 0.22 -52.22
N GLY A 2 -14.03 -0.49 -51.61
CA GLY A 2 -13.85 -0.51 -50.15
C GLY A 2 -12.81 0.51 -49.68
N HIS A 3 -13.20 1.42 -48.79
CA HIS A 3 -12.26 2.34 -48.13
C HIS A 3 -11.50 1.62 -47.00
N ARG A 4 -10.21 1.37 -47.20
CA ARG A 4 -9.28 1.02 -46.12
C ARG A 4 -8.98 2.28 -45.30
N ARG A 5 -9.32 2.27 -44.01
CA ARG A 5 -8.84 3.26 -43.04
C ARG A 5 -7.33 3.08 -42.85
N LYS A 6 -6.53 4.09 -43.20
CA LYS A 6 -5.11 4.15 -42.84
C LYS A 6 -5.02 4.27 -41.31
N LYS A 7 -4.40 3.28 -40.67
CA LYS A 7 -4.03 3.34 -39.25
C LYS A 7 -2.97 4.44 -39.14
N GLY A 8 -3.31 5.59 -38.58
CA GLY A 8 -2.36 6.68 -38.37
C GLY A 8 -1.33 6.24 -37.35
N ASP A 9 -0.05 6.28 -37.71
CA ASP A 9 1.05 6.06 -36.76
C ASP A 9 0.96 7.12 -35.67
N ARG A 10 0.86 6.69 -34.41
CA ARG A 10 0.88 7.61 -33.27
C ARG A 10 2.27 8.20 -33.15
N ILE A 11 2.38 9.52 -33.21
CA ILE A 11 3.63 10.22 -32.88
C ILE A 11 3.86 10.06 -31.37
N MET A 12 4.95 9.39 -31.00
CA MET A 12 5.33 9.15 -29.61
C MET A 12 6.44 10.12 -29.19
N PHE A 13 6.20 10.90 -28.14
CA PHE A 13 7.18 11.86 -27.62
C PHE A 13 7.94 11.25 -26.43
N HIS A 14 8.94 10.44 -26.74
CA HIS A 14 9.72 9.66 -25.74
C HIS A 14 10.41 10.51 -24.66
N HIS A 15 10.66 11.79 -24.95
CA HIS A 15 11.33 12.70 -24.03
C HIS A 15 10.40 13.26 -22.94
N LEU A 16 9.07 13.21 -23.14
CA LEU A 16 8.13 13.81 -22.20
C LEU A 16 8.10 13.03 -20.87
N PRO A 17 8.07 13.73 -19.71
CA PRO A 17 7.93 13.09 -18.41
C PRO A 17 6.73 12.15 -18.31
N ALA A 18 5.60 12.52 -18.92
CA ALA A 18 4.40 11.69 -18.96
C ALA A 18 4.61 10.36 -19.69
N TYR A 19 5.38 10.35 -20.79
CA TYR A 19 5.73 9.13 -21.50
C TYR A 19 6.63 8.24 -20.65
N LYS A 20 7.66 8.81 -20.02
CA LYS A 20 8.56 8.08 -19.11
C LYS A 20 7.80 7.49 -17.91
N PHE A 21 6.81 8.20 -17.39
CA PHE A 21 5.95 7.72 -16.31
C PHE A 21 5.01 6.58 -16.78
N ASP A 22 4.37 6.73 -17.93
CA ASP A 22 3.53 5.69 -18.55
C ASP A 22 4.30 4.40 -18.84
N GLN A 23 5.56 4.49 -19.27
CA GLN A 23 6.41 3.31 -19.44
C GLN A 23 6.66 2.59 -18.11
N LYS A 24 7.00 3.32 -17.04
CA LYS A 24 7.17 2.73 -15.70
C LYS A 24 5.90 2.07 -15.16
N LEU A 25 4.72 2.60 -15.46
CA LEU A 25 3.45 1.97 -15.08
C LEU A 25 3.19 0.65 -15.81
N LYS A 26 3.78 0.46 -16.99
CA LYS A 26 3.63 -0.72 -17.86
C LYS A 26 4.78 -1.70 -17.73
N GLU A 27 5.82 -1.36 -16.99
CA GLU A 27 6.91 -2.27 -16.71
C GLU A 27 6.36 -3.50 -15.96
N ASP A 28 6.68 -4.68 -16.48
CA ASP A 28 6.37 -5.93 -15.79
C ASP A 28 7.07 -5.94 -14.44
N VAL A 29 6.32 -6.31 -13.39
CA VAL A 29 6.86 -6.36 -12.05
C VAL A 29 7.91 -7.47 -11.98
N SER A 30 9.19 -7.09 -11.91
CA SER A 30 10.24 -8.08 -11.70
C SER A 30 10.18 -8.59 -10.25
N ASN A 31 9.61 -9.78 -10.08
CA ASN A 31 9.73 -10.73 -8.96
C ASN A 31 8.44 -11.10 -8.21
N ASN A 32 8.38 -12.42 -7.98
CA ASN A 32 7.56 -13.23 -7.07
C ASN A 32 7.48 -12.73 -5.60
N ILE A 33 8.22 -11.66 -5.26
CA ILE A 33 8.29 -11.10 -3.91
C ILE A 33 6.96 -10.42 -3.55
N TYR A 34 6.35 -9.69 -4.49
CA TYR A 34 5.03 -9.08 -4.29
C TYR A 34 3.94 -10.14 -4.07
N ASN A 35 4.00 -11.24 -4.81
CA ASN A 35 3.04 -12.34 -4.66
C ASN A 35 3.15 -12.99 -3.26
N THR A 36 4.37 -13.18 -2.77
CA THR A 36 4.62 -13.74 -1.44
C THR A 36 4.10 -12.83 -0.32
N HIS A 37 4.39 -11.52 -0.40
CA HIS A 37 3.89 -10.56 0.59
C HIS A 37 2.37 -10.40 0.54
N TYR A 38 1.79 -10.38 -0.65
CA TYR A 38 0.34 -10.28 -0.82
C TYR A 38 -0.37 -11.49 -0.22
N LYS A 39 0.14 -12.70 -0.46
CA LYS A 39 -0.41 -13.91 0.15
C LYS A 39 -0.33 -13.87 1.67
N GLY A 40 0.80 -13.46 2.23
CA GLY A 40 0.95 -13.33 3.68
C GLY A 40 -0.04 -12.31 4.29
N ILE A 41 -0.24 -11.17 3.63
CA ILE A 41 -1.24 -10.17 4.06
C ILE A 41 -2.66 -10.73 3.94
N TYR A 42 -2.96 -11.43 2.85
CA TYR A 42 -4.27 -12.06 2.65
C TYR A 42 -4.60 -13.10 3.73
N ASP A 43 -3.65 -13.98 4.04
CA ASP A 43 -3.80 -14.98 5.10
C ASP A 43 -4.03 -14.31 6.47
N LEU A 44 -3.31 -13.22 6.75
CA LEU A 44 -3.48 -12.42 7.95
C LEU A 44 -4.87 -11.74 8.03
N GLN A 45 -5.36 -11.17 6.93
CA GLN A 45 -6.70 -10.58 6.88
C GLN A 45 -7.81 -11.59 7.15
N ASN A 46 -7.64 -12.83 6.70
CA ASN A 46 -8.58 -13.93 7.00
C ASN A 46 -8.53 -14.37 8.46
N GLN A 47 -7.36 -14.25 9.11
CA GLN A 47 -7.20 -14.63 10.51
C GLN A 47 -7.66 -13.52 11.48
N TYR A 48 -7.51 -12.26 11.09
CA TYR A 48 -7.72 -11.11 11.95
C TYR A 48 -8.50 -10.01 11.22
N GLU A 49 -9.79 -9.87 11.53
CA GLU A 49 -10.68 -8.90 10.87
C GLU A 49 -10.16 -7.44 10.97
N TRP A 50 -9.49 -7.10 12.08
CA TRP A 50 -8.92 -5.77 12.32
C TRP A 50 -7.76 -5.40 11.41
N ILE A 51 -7.12 -6.37 10.74
CA ILE A 51 -5.98 -6.09 9.86
C ILE A 51 -6.40 -5.24 8.66
N THR A 52 -7.59 -5.49 8.11
CA THR A 52 -8.12 -4.67 7.00
C THR A 52 -8.27 -3.20 7.40
N ASP A 53 -8.75 -2.92 8.61
CA ASP A 53 -8.87 -1.56 9.13
C ASP A 53 -7.50 -0.88 9.29
N ILE A 54 -6.49 -1.59 9.82
CA ILE A 54 -5.12 -1.07 9.92
C ILE A 54 -4.54 -0.76 8.55
N LEU A 55 -4.68 -1.65 7.57
CA LEU A 55 -4.16 -1.45 6.21
C LEU A 55 -4.81 -0.25 5.51
N ASN A 56 -6.12 -0.07 5.68
CA ASN A 56 -6.84 1.10 5.16
C ASN A 56 -6.32 2.39 5.80
N LYS A 57 -6.15 2.41 7.13
CA LYS A 57 -5.57 3.55 7.84
C LYS A 57 -4.12 3.81 7.44
N LEU A 58 -3.31 2.77 7.25
CA LEU A 58 -1.92 2.88 6.80
C LEU A 58 -1.83 3.52 5.42
N SER A 59 -2.65 3.06 4.46
CA SER A 59 -2.73 3.65 3.12
C SER A 59 -3.04 5.15 3.17
N ARG A 60 -4.07 5.54 3.94
CA ARG A 60 -4.40 6.95 4.18
C ARG A 60 -3.24 7.73 4.83
N ASN A 61 -2.57 7.14 5.82
CA ASN A 61 -1.53 7.83 6.57
C ASN A 61 -0.21 7.97 5.76
N ILE A 62 0.12 7.01 4.89
CA ILE A 62 1.24 7.15 3.92
C ILE A 62 0.99 8.36 3.03
N ARG A 63 -0.23 8.51 2.51
CA ARG A 63 -0.62 9.67 1.72
C ARG A 63 -0.49 10.97 2.51
N LEU A 64 -0.90 10.99 3.77
CA LEU A 64 -0.74 12.15 4.65
C LEU A 64 0.74 12.53 4.88
N VAL A 65 1.63 11.54 5.07
CA VAL A 65 3.07 11.79 5.19
C VAL A 65 3.63 12.40 3.90
N GLN A 66 3.20 11.91 2.74
CA GLN A 66 3.62 12.46 1.45
C GLN A 66 3.08 13.87 1.20
N GLU A 67 1.78 14.09 1.41
CA GLU A 67 1.13 15.39 1.17
C GLU A 67 1.58 16.47 2.15
N SER A 68 2.00 16.09 3.36
CA SER A 68 2.52 17.04 4.33
C SER A 68 3.95 17.49 4.05
N TYR A 69 4.67 16.85 3.11
CA TYR A 69 6.10 17.11 2.88
C TYR A 69 6.39 18.59 2.63
N VAL A 70 7.37 19.14 3.35
CA VAL A 70 7.85 20.51 3.17
C VAL A 70 9.33 20.48 2.83
N GLU A 71 9.72 21.04 1.69
CA GLU A 71 11.13 21.04 1.28
C GLU A 71 12.04 21.71 2.32
N GLY A 72 13.14 21.05 2.68
CA GLY A 72 14.10 21.53 3.69
C GLY A 72 13.67 21.31 5.15
N ASP A 73 12.50 20.73 5.40
CA ASP A 73 12.01 20.45 6.76
C ASP A 73 12.58 19.13 7.32
N ASP A 74 13.35 19.20 8.40
CA ASP A 74 13.88 18.04 9.13
C ASP A 74 12.77 17.15 9.72
N PHE A 75 11.57 17.69 9.95
CA PHE A 75 10.42 16.92 10.44
C PHE A 75 9.91 15.90 9.41
N ASN A 76 10.24 16.03 8.13
CA ASN A 76 9.85 15.03 7.12
C ASN A 76 10.36 13.62 7.48
N LYS A 77 11.61 13.53 7.97
CA LYS A 77 12.18 12.24 8.42
C LYS A 77 11.44 11.71 9.64
N LYS A 78 11.15 12.59 10.60
CA LYS A 78 10.41 12.25 11.82
C LYS A 78 9.03 11.66 11.51
N ARG A 79 8.31 12.20 10.52
CA ARG A 79 6.96 11.73 10.15
C ARG A 79 6.93 10.27 9.69
N CYS A 80 7.98 9.79 9.00
CA CYS A 80 8.10 8.37 8.67
C CYS A 80 8.29 7.49 9.92
N TYR A 81 9.08 7.96 10.90
CA TYR A 81 9.22 7.26 12.18
C TYR A 81 7.92 7.27 12.98
N ASP A 82 7.20 8.39 13.01
CA ASP A 82 5.90 8.51 13.68
C ASP A 82 4.88 7.55 13.06
N LEU A 83 4.88 7.39 11.72
CA LEU A 83 4.02 6.43 11.03
C LEU A 83 4.36 4.98 11.41
N ASN A 84 5.65 4.63 11.44
CA ASN A 84 6.09 3.29 11.85
C ASN A 84 5.70 2.99 13.30
N PHE A 85 5.88 3.97 14.20
CA PHE A 85 5.48 3.83 15.60
C PHE A 85 3.97 3.64 15.75
N TRP A 86 3.17 4.43 15.02
CA TRP A 86 1.72 4.26 14.99
C TRP A 86 1.31 2.86 14.52
N LEU A 87 1.90 2.35 13.44
CA LEU A 87 1.58 1.02 12.93
C LEU A 87 1.90 -0.06 13.97
N TYR A 88 3.08 0.02 14.60
CA TYR A 88 3.47 -0.90 15.66
C TYR A 88 2.47 -0.88 16.83
N ASP A 89 2.08 0.31 17.30
CA ASP A 89 1.11 0.48 18.38
C ASP A 89 -0.27 -0.11 18.04
N GLN A 90 -0.77 0.10 16.82
CA GLN A 90 -2.04 -0.48 16.38
C GLN A 90 -2.00 -2.01 16.34
N VAL A 91 -0.94 -2.59 15.77
CA VAL A 91 -0.79 -4.05 15.72
C VAL A 91 -0.68 -4.63 17.12
N TYR A 92 0.16 -4.04 17.98
CA TYR A 92 0.34 -4.50 19.35
C TYR A 92 -0.97 -4.48 20.15
N LYS A 93 -1.72 -3.37 20.11
CA LYS A 93 -3.00 -3.23 20.83
C LYS A 93 -4.03 -4.27 20.39
N ASN A 94 -4.20 -4.46 19.08
CA ASN A 94 -5.17 -5.43 18.57
C ASN A 94 -4.76 -6.88 18.86
N LEU A 95 -3.46 -7.20 18.83
CA LEU A 95 -2.96 -8.51 19.25
C LEU A 95 -3.24 -8.78 20.73
N GLN A 96 -3.04 -7.79 21.61
CA GLN A 96 -3.36 -7.94 23.03
C GLN A 96 -4.87 -8.14 23.26
N SER A 97 -5.73 -7.36 22.59
CA SER A 97 -7.18 -7.52 22.70
C SER A 97 -7.67 -8.85 22.14
N SER A 98 -7.11 -9.34 21.03
CA SER A 98 -7.47 -10.66 20.47
C SER A 98 -7.07 -11.83 21.39
N LYS A 99 -5.92 -11.74 22.08
CA LYS A 99 -5.53 -12.71 23.12
C LYS A 99 -6.50 -12.70 24.29
N GLN A 100 -6.80 -11.52 24.84
CA GLN A 100 -7.75 -11.38 25.95
C GLN A 100 -9.14 -11.93 25.60
N ASN A 101 -9.62 -11.72 24.37
CA ASN A 101 -10.89 -12.27 23.91
C ASN A 101 -10.87 -13.81 23.83
N SER A 102 -9.74 -14.42 23.42
CA SER A 102 -9.60 -15.88 23.39
C SER A 102 -9.55 -16.51 24.79
N GLU A 103 -8.88 -15.86 25.73
CA GLU A 103 -8.80 -16.31 27.14
C GLU A 103 -10.13 -16.12 27.88
N HIS A 104 -10.90 -15.07 27.55
CA HIS A 104 -12.21 -14.83 28.17
C HIS A 104 -13.27 -15.83 27.68
N MET A 105 -13.25 -16.21 26.38
CA MET A 105 -14.13 -17.28 25.88
C MET A 105 -13.79 -18.67 26.45
N GLY A 106 -12.51 -18.96 26.71
CA GLY A 106 -12.09 -20.23 27.32
C GLY A 106 -12.53 -20.42 28.77
N ASN A 107 -12.94 -19.35 29.45
CA ASN A 107 -13.45 -19.38 30.83
C ASN A 107 -14.99 -19.33 30.93
N ILE A 108 -15.70 -19.30 29.79
CA ILE A 108 -17.17 -19.27 29.70
C ILE A 108 -17.75 -20.62 29.19
N ILE A 109 -16.90 -21.61 28.89
CA ILE A 109 -17.28 -23.00 28.57
C ILE A 109 -16.93 -23.90 29.75
#